data_AF-Q0UX17-F1
#
_entry.id   AF-Q0UX17-F1
#
_cell.length_a   1.000
_cell.length_b   1.000
_cell.length_c   1.000
_cell.angle_alpha   90.00
_cell.angle_beta   90.00
_cell.angle_gamma   90.00
#
_symmetry.space_group_name_H-M   'P 1'
#
loop_
_entity.id
_entity.type
_entity.pdbx_description
1 polymer ?
#
loop_
_entity_poly.entity_id
_entity_poly.type
_entity_poly.pdbx_seq_one_letter_code
_entity_poly.pdbx_strand_id
1 'polypeptide(L)'
;MERQVTYAEWSRIDRRLDRFPVDCKNNKLQISAHTNIPQAHYRRKAHSLSHSTSATCSPQQSPNPVPADADEEVLRSTARDAAQALVNQLLSTCQIKSSAEGVHLVLPSPSTPLPREKPIPAVKEATKWERFAAKKGIKDKKRDGKLVYDDASGEWVPKWGYKGKNKDGENDWLVEVDESKEAKTGEAHDARADSRRERKDRMKRNERKQRNNDRAGRKNGAA
;
A
#
# COMPACT_ATOMS: atom_id res chain seq x y z
N MET A 1 -17.23 -14.34 54.86
CA MET A 1 -15.98 -13.77 54.33
C MET A 1 -15.57 -14.62 53.16
N GLU A 2 -15.83 -14.05 51.99
CA GLU A 2 -15.92 -14.72 50.69
C GLU A 2 -14.54 -15.12 50.17
N ARG A 3 -14.41 -16.34 49.67
CA ARG A 3 -13.33 -16.76 48.78
C ARG A 3 -13.88 -16.74 47.37
N GLN A 4 -13.41 -15.82 46.54
CA GLN A 4 -13.68 -15.83 45.10
C GLN A 4 -12.41 -16.28 44.38
N VAL A 5 -12.49 -17.46 43.76
CA VAL A 5 -11.49 -18.01 42.84
C VAL A 5 -11.89 -17.61 41.42
N THR A 6 -10.88 -17.25 40.64
CA THR A 6 -10.88 -16.67 39.30
C THR A 6 -11.58 -17.52 38.22
N TYR A 7 -12.41 -16.86 37.40
CA TYR A 7 -13.20 -17.44 36.30
C TYR A 7 -12.40 -17.45 35.00
N ALA A 8 -11.83 -18.59 34.64
CA ALA A 8 -11.26 -18.86 33.33
C ALA A 8 -11.83 -20.19 32.81
N GLU A 9 -13.12 -20.23 32.43
CA GLU A 9 -13.71 -21.49 31.92
C GLU A 9 -15.08 -21.37 31.20
N TRP A 10 -15.23 -20.56 30.15
CA TRP A 10 -16.48 -20.59 29.34
C TRP A 10 -16.25 -20.62 27.83
N SER A 11 -15.51 -21.62 27.38
CA SER A 11 -15.49 -22.09 25.98
C SER A 11 -16.23 -23.43 25.85
N ARG A 12 -17.56 -23.40 25.97
CA ARG A 12 -18.52 -24.45 25.53
C ARG A 12 -19.93 -23.94 25.83
N ILE A 13 -20.91 -24.31 24.98
CA ILE A 13 -22.32 -23.85 24.91
C ILE A 13 -22.41 -22.67 23.91
N ASP A 14 -22.91 -22.78 22.67
CA ASP A 14 -24.06 -23.53 22.16
C ASP A 14 -23.80 -24.18 20.80
N ARG A 15 -24.06 -25.49 20.71
CA ARG A 15 -24.23 -26.24 19.47
C ARG A 15 -25.21 -27.37 19.76
N ARG A 16 -26.51 -27.12 19.67
CA ARG A 16 -27.54 -28.16 19.56
C ARG A 16 -28.88 -27.57 19.12
N LEU A 17 -29.24 -27.81 17.86
CA LEU A 17 -30.60 -28.19 17.44
C LEU A 17 -30.47 -28.70 16.00
N ASP A 18 -30.35 -30.02 15.91
CA ASP A 18 -30.36 -30.80 14.67
C ASP A 18 -31.80 -31.00 14.17
N ARG A 19 -31.98 -30.80 12.85
CA ARG A 19 -32.60 -31.74 11.89
C ARG A 19 -33.99 -32.33 12.18
N PHE A 20 -34.97 -32.06 11.31
CA PHE A 20 -35.79 -33.09 10.61
C PHE A 20 -36.36 -32.54 9.27
N PRO A 21 -36.59 -33.40 8.25
CA PRO A 21 -36.87 -33.04 6.86
C PRO A 21 -38.38 -33.09 6.53
N VAL A 22 -38.83 -32.37 5.49
CA VAL A 22 -40.12 -32.64 4.85
C VAL A 22 -40.09 -32.42 3.34
N ASP A 23 -40.72 -33.38 2.68
CA ASP A 23 -40.68 -33.70 1.26
C ASP A 23 -41.37 -32.71 0.33
N CYS A 24 -40.77 -32.57 -0.85
CA CYS A 24 -41.46 -32.15 -2.07
C CYS A 24 -42.35 -33.30 -2.58
N LYS A 25 -43.67 -33.13 -2.57
CA LYS A 25 -44.61 -33.74 -3.54
C LYS A 25 -46.00 -33.10 -3.44
N ASN A 26 -46.40 -32.48 -4.54
CA ASN A 26 -47.78 -32.21 -5.00
C ASN A 26 -48.79 -31.64 -4.00
N ASN A 27 -49.05 -30.34 -4.12
CA ASN A 27 -50.44 -29.89 -4.11
C ASN A 27 -50.67 -28.81 -5.18
N LYS A 28 -51.43 -29.18 -6.21
CA LYS A 28 -51.92 -28.27 -7.23
C LYS A 28 -52.94 -27.35 -6.56
N LEU A 29 -52.66 -26.06 -6.55
CA LEU A 29 -53.71 -25.04 -6.54
C LEU A 29 -53.46 -24.13 -7.73
N GLN A 30 -54.21 -24.41 -8.80
CA GLN A 30 -54.42 -23.44 -9.86
C GLN A 30 -55.19 -22.26 -9.27
N ILE A 31 -54.57 -21.09 -9.25
CA ILE A 31 -55.29 -19.83 -9.20
C ILE A 31 -54.86 -19.07 -10.45
N SER A 32 -55.71 -19.19 -11.47
CA SER A 32 -55.72 -18.34 -12.64
C SER A 32 -56.12 -16.94 -12.22
N ALA A 33 -55.17 -16.03 -12.16
CA ALA A 33 -55.43 -14.60 -12.23
C ALA A 33 -54.51 -14.03 -13.32
N HIS A 34 -55.08 -13.86 -14.51
CA HIS A 34 -54.49 -13.06 -15.56
C HIS A 34 -54.53 -11.60 -15.10
N THR A 35 -53.43 -11.12 -14.52
CA THR A 35 -53.17 -9.69 -14.42
C THR A 35 -51.90 -9.40 -15.22
N ASN A 36 -52.14 -8.87 -16.42
CA ASN A 36 -51.14 -8.40 -17.35
C ASN A 36 -50.52 -7.12 -16.75
N ILE A 37 -49.48 -7.28 -15.95
CA ILE A 37 -48.66 -6.17 -15.44
C ILE A 37 -47.57 -5.94 -16.49
N PRO A 38 -47.56 -4.80 -17.21
CA PRO A 38 -46.48 -4.52 -18.15
C PRO A 38 -45.19 -4.37 -17.34
N GLN A 39 -44.23 -5.26 -17.58
CA GLN A 39 -42.88 -5.11 -17.07
C GLN A 39 -42.27 -3.86 -17.71
N ALA A 40 -42.33 -2.73 -17.01
CA ALA A 40 -41.54 -1.57 -17.34
C ALA A 40 -40.07 -1.96 -17.15
N HIS A 41 -39.38 -2.21 -18.25
CA HIS A 41 -37.93 -2.41 -18.28
C HIS A 41 -37.24 -1.10 -17.86
N TYR A 42 -37.06 -0.91 -16.55
CA TYR A 42 -36.18 0.14 -16.05
C TYR A 42 -34.73 -0.29 -16.35
N ARG A 43 -34.20 0.18 -17.49
CA ARG A 43 -32.78 0.02 -17.81
C ARG A 43 -31.98 0.83 -16.78
N ARG A 44 -31.27 0.16 -15.88
CA ARG A 44 -30.31 0.78 -14.96
C ARG A 44 -29.33 1.63 -15.78
N LYS A 45 -29.37 2.95 -15.61
CA LYS A 45 -28.36 3.82 -16.21
C LYS A 45 -27.03 3.56 -15.50
N ALA A 46 -26.00 3.19 -16.23
CA ALA A 46 -24.64 3.08 -15.70
C ALA A 46 -24.00 4.47 -15.72
N HIS A 47 -23.74 5.03 -14.54
CA HIS A 47 -23.05 6.32 -14.41
C HIS A 47 -21.67 6.09 -13.83
N SER A 48 -20.64 6.54 -14.56
CA SER A 48 -19.29 6.65 -14.02
C SER A 48 -19.18 7.99 -13.29
N LEU A 49 -19.49 7.98 -11.98
CA LEU A 49 -19.55 9.18 -11.14
C LEU A 49 -18.16 9.78 -10.84
N SER A 50 -17.08 9.04 -11.11
CA SER A 50 -15.70 9.44 -10.83
C SER A 50 -15.08 10.35 -11.88
N HIS A 51 -15.44 10.18 -13.16
CA HIS A 51 -14.89 10.93 -14.28
C HIS A 51 -15.87 12.02 -14.77
N SER A 52 -17.02 12.17 -14.11
CA SER A 52 -18.11 13.08 -14.55
C SER A 52 -18.40 12.99 -16.06
N THR A 53 -18.22 11.79 -16.63
CA THR A 53 -18.41 11.53 -18.06
C THR A 53 -19.61 10.62 -18.26
N SER A 54 -20.63 11.09 -18.98
CA SER A 54 -21.70 10.23 -19.50
C SER A 54 -21.22 9.55 -20.79
N ALA A 55 -20.40 8.50 -20.67
CA ALA A 55 -19.96 7.71 -21.82
C ALA A 55 -21.05 6.70 -22.22
N THR A 56 -21.78 6.97 -23.30
CA THR A 56 -22.65 5.98 -23.95
C THR A 56 -21.92 5.39 -25.16
N CYS A 57 -21.11 4.34 -24.95
CA CYS A 57 -20.52 3.57 -26.05
C CYS A 57 -21.39 2.34 -26.32
N SER A 58 -22.42 2.51 -27.14
CA SER A 58 -23.12 1.48 -27.91
C SER A 58 -24.08 2.19 -28.87
N PRO A 59 -23.95 2.06 -30.20
CA PRO A 59 -24.67 2.90 -31.19
C PRO A 59 -26.19 2.74 -31.27
N GLN A 60 -26.83 2.00 -30.35
CA GLN A 60 -28.21 1.53 -30.56
C GLN A 60 -29.21 1.91 -29.46
N GLN A 61 -28.82 2.52 -28.33
CA GLN A 61 -29.83 3.09 -27.43
C GLN A 61 -29.25 4.09 -26.44
N SER A 62 -28.89 5.28 -26.92
CA SER A 62 -28.96 6.45 -26.05
C SER A 62 -30.45 6.74 -25.79
N PRO A 63 -30.85 7.04 -24.54
CA PRO A 63 -32.25 7.36 -24.23
C PRO A 63 -32.74 8.61 -24.98
N ASN A 64 -31.81 9.48 -25.40
CA ASN A 64 -32.04 10.60 -26.32
C ASN A 64 -31.05 10.49 -27.50
N PRO A 65 -31.46 10.03 -28.68
CA PRO A 65 -30.63 10.08 -29.88
C PRO A 65 -30.57 11.53 -30.40
N VAL A 66 -29.36 12.01 -30.70
CA VAL A 66 -29.15 13.32 -31.31
C VAL A 66 -29.06 13.14 -32.83
N PRO A 67 -29.84 13.87 -33.64
CA PRO A 67 -29.75 13.79 -35.10
C PRO A 67 -28.41 14.36 -35.60
N ALA A 68 -27.95 13.91 -36.78
CA ALA A 68 -26.66 14.33 -37.34
C ALA A 68 -26.63 15.82 -37.72
N ASP A 69 -27.77 16.40 -38.10
CA ASP A 69 -27.94 17.81 -38.48
C ASP A 69 -28.60 18.64 -37.35
N ALA A 70 -28.26 18.35 -36.09
CA ALA A 70 -28.92 18.98 -34.93
C ALA A 70 -28.57 20.48 -34.81
N ASP A 71 -29.61 21.30 -34.62
CA ASP A 71 -29.47 22.71 -34.23
C ASP A 71 -28.91 22.86 -32.81
N GLU A 72 -28.22 23.98 -32.55
CA GLU A 72 -27.63 24.31 -31.24
C GLU A 72 -28.66 24.24 -30.07
N GLU A 73 -29.91 24.60 -30.33
CA GLU A 73 -30.99 24.53 -29.32
C GLU A 73 -31.33 23.08 -28.93
N VAL A 74 -31.25 22.14 -29.88
CA VAL A 74 -31.47 20.71 -29.63
C VAL A 74 -30.31 20.13 -28.83
N LEU A 75 -29.08 20.54 -29.13
CA LEU A 75 -27.89 20.15 -28.36
C LEU A 75 -27.97 20.69 -26.93
N ARG A 76 -28.35 21.96 -26.77
CA ARG A 76 -28.46 22.62 -25.47
C ARG A 76 -29.54 21.98 -24.59
N SER A 77 -30.72 21.72 -25.14
CA SER A 77 -31.81 21.06 -24.40
C SER A 77 -31.43 19.64 -23.97
N THR A 78 -30.83 18.87 -24.88
CA THR A 78 -30.36 17.50 -24.58
C THR A 78 -29.26 17.49 -23.50
N ALA A 79 -28.29 18.40 -23.58
CA ALA A 79 -27.24 18.54 -22.58
C ALA A 79 -27.79 18.95 -21.22
N ARG A 80 -28.79 19.84 -21.18
CA ARG A 80 -29.48 20.27 -19.95
C ARG A 80 -30.14 19.08 -19.25
N ASP A 81 -30.87 18.26 -20.00
CA ASP A 81 -31.57 17.09 -19.44
C ASP A 81 -30.58 16.01 -18.95
N ALA A 82 -29.47 15.82 -19.66
CA ALA A 82 -28.39 14.92 -19.24
C ALA A 82 -27.70 15.41 -17.96
N ALA A 83 -27.39 16.71 -17.86
CA ALA A 83 -26.80 17.32 -16.68
C ALA A 83 -27.74 17.24 -15.48
N GLN A 84 -29.04 17.49 -15.67
CA GLN A 84 -30.04 17.36 -14.61
C GLN A 84 -30.08 15.93 -14.04
N ALA A 85 -30.05 14.91 -14.90
CA ALA A 85 -30.00 13.52 -14.46
C ALA A 85 -28.73 13.20 -13.66
N LEU A 86 -27.58 13.75 -14.07
CA LEU A 86 -26.30 13.56 -13.39
C LEU A 86 -26.28 14.23 -12.01
N VAL A 87 -26.76 15.46 -11.89
CA VAL A 87 -26.86 16.18 -10.61
C VAL A 87 -27.79 15.45 -9.65
N ASN A 88 -28.95 14.99 -10.13
CA ASN A 88 -29.89 14.22 -9.31
C ASN A 88 -29.25 12.95 -8.75
N GLN A 89 -28.35 12.29 -9.49
CA GLN A 89 -27.65 11.10 -9.02
C GLN A 89 -26.53 11.41 -8.04
N LEU A 90 -25.75 12.45 -8.28
CA LEU A 90 -24.70 12.87 -7.35
C LEU A 90 -25.30 13.20 -5.98
N LEU A 91 -26.40 13.96 -5.95
CA LEU A 91 -27.03 14.38 -4.70
C LEU A 91 -27.81 13.27 -4.00
N SER A 92 -28.29 12.25 -4.72
CA SER A 92 -29.06 11.14 -4.13
C SER A 92 -28.21 9.93 -3.73
N THR A 93 -27.09 9.68 -4.43
CA THR A 93 -26.29 8.45 -4.24
C THR A 93 -24.96 8.67 -3.53
N CYS A 94 -24.40 9.88 -3.57
CA CYS A 94 -23.12 10.16 -2.90
C CYS A 94 -23.32 10.57 -1.44
N GLN A 95 -22.37 10.18 -0.58
CA GLN A 95 -22.39 10.56 0.83
C GLN A 95 -21.96 12.02 0.98
N ILE A 96 -22.77 12.82 1.68
CA ILE A 96 -22.49 14.23 1.97
C ILE A 96 -21.66 14.31 3.26
N LYS A 97 -20.47 14.90 3.18
CA LYS A 97 -19.61 15.16 4.34
C LYS A 97 -19.44 16.67 4.55
N SER A 98 -19.77 17.14 5.74
CA SER A 98 -19.51 18.52 6.18
C SER A 98 -18.19 18.58 6.95
N SER A 99 -17.21 19.32 6.45
CA SER A 99 -15.99 19.70 7.17
C SER A 99 -16.06 21.19 7.53
N ALA A 100 -15.15 21.67 8.39
CA ALA A 100 -15.01 23.08 8.70
C ALA A 100 -14.75 23.95 7.45
N GLU A 101 -14.16 23.36 6.40
CA GLU A 101 -13.91 24.03 5.11
C GLU A 101 -15.09 23.98 4.13
N GLY A 102 -16.16 23.23 4.42
CA GLY A 102 -17.37 23.17 3.59
C GLY A 102 -17.94 21.77 3.39
N VAL A 103 -18.97 21.71 2.53
CA VAL A 103 -19.71 20.47 2.21
C VAL A 103 -19.13 19.83 0.95
N HIS A 104 -18.70 18.58 1.05
CA HIS A 104 -18.16 17.81 -0.07
C HIS A 104 -18.87 16.46 -0.21
N LEU A 105 -18.93 15.95 -1.45
CA LEU A 105 -19.51 14.65 -1.77
C LEU A 105 -18.41 13.58 -1.87
N VAL A 106 -18.65 12.40 -1.32
CA VAL A 106 -17.77 11.24 -1.53
C VAL A 106 -18.23 10.48 -2.76
N LEU A 107 -17.41 10.52 -3.82
CA LEU A 107 -17.65 9.80 -5.05
C LEU A 107 -17.25 8.32 -4.92
N PRO A 108 -17.97 7.38 -5.56
CA PRO A 108 -17.55 5.99 -5.63
C PRO A 108 -16.31 5.83 -6.52
N SER A 109 -15.63 4.69 -6.38
CA SER A 109 -14.47 4.36 -7.21
C SER A 109 -14.84 4.32 -8.71
N PRO A 110 -13.93 4.77 -9.60
CA PRO A 110 -14.14 4.71 -11.03
C PRO A 110 -14.44 3.30 -11.51
N SER A 111 -15.55 3.13 -12.24
CA SER A 111 -15.91 1.86 -12.87
C SER A 111 -15.30 1.69 -14.26
N THR A 112 -14.93 2.79 -14.93
CA THR A 112 -14.34 2.79 -16.28
C THR A 112 -12.84 2.46 -16.19
N PRO A 113 -12.39 1.29 -16.66
CA PRO A 113 -10.98 0.96 -16.67
C PRO A 113 -10.26 1.82 -17.72
N LEU A 114 -9.35 2.68 -17.27
CA LEU A 114 -8.47 3.45 -18.15
C LEU A 114 -7.09 2.79 -18.22
N PRO A 115 -6.44 2.77 -19.39
CA PRO A 115 -5.08 2.28 -19.49
C PRO A 115 -4.14 3.17 -18.66
N ARG A 116 -3.22 2.56 -17.93
CA ARG A 116 -2.20 3.28 -17.17
C ARG A 116 -1.16 3.86 -18.12
N GLU A 117 -0.71 5.07 -17.84
CA GLU A 117 0.44 5.68 -18.55
C GLU A 117 1.73 4.88 -18.30
N LYS A 118 1.94 4.45 -17.06
CA LYS A 118 3.15 3.75 -16.62
C LYS A 118 2.84 2.32 -16.20
N PRO A 119 3.74 1.36 -16.52
CA PRO A 119 3.60 0.00 -16.05
C PRO A 119 3.56 -0.03 -14.53
N ILE A 120 2.98 -1.10 -14.01
CA ILE A 120 2.99 -1.34 -12.56
C ILE A 120 4.46 -1.47 -12.15
N PRO A 121 4.90 -0.82 -11.06
CA PRO A 121 6.28 -0.95 -10.60
C PRO A 121 6.58 -2.43 -10.36
N ALA A 122 7.58 -2.96 -11.06
CA ALA A 122 7.99 -4.35 -10.93
C ALA A 122 8.43 -4.63 -9.48
N VAL A 123 8.12 -5.84 -9.00
CA VAL A 123 8.55 -6.29 -7.69
C VAL A 123 10.07 -6.25 -7.66
N LYS A 124 10.63 -5.53 -6.68
CA LYS A 124 12.09 -5.46 -6.53
C LYS A 124 12.62 -6.86 -6.24
N GLU A 125 13.65 -7.24 -6.98
CA GLU A 125 14.31 -8.50 -6.73
C GLU A 125 14.97 -8.53 -5.36
N ALA A 126 14.86 -9.66 -4.68
CA ALA A 126 15.50 -9.86 -3.39
C ALA A 126 17.03 -9.77 -3.54
N THR A 127 17.65 -8.92 -2.72
CA THR A 127 19.10 -8.76 -2.73
C THR A 127 19.80 -10.05 -2.29
N LYS A 128 21.07 -10.23 -2.64
CA LYS A 128 21.83 -11.42 -2.23
C LYS A 128 21.84 -11.61 -0.71
N TRP A 129 21.82 -10.50 0.05
CA TRP A 129 21.71 -10.53 1.50
C TRP A 129 20.33 -10.98 1.98
N GLU A 130 19.24 -10.46 1.41
CA GLU A 130 17.87 -10.90 1.74
C GLU A 130 17.68 -12.39 1.43
N ARG A 131 18.20 -12.88 0.30
CA ARG A 131 18.18 -14.31 -0.04
C ARG A 131 18.94 -15.15 0.99
N PHE A 132 20.04 -14.62 1.54
CA PHE A 132 20.80 -15.28 2.60
C PHE A 132 20.06 -15.22 3.95
N ALA A 133 19.52 -14.05 4.31
CA ALA A 133 18.77 -13.84 5.54
C ALA A 133 17.53 -14.72 5.59
N ALA A 134 16.78 -14.83 4.50
CA ALA A 134 15.63 -15.72 4.38
C ALA A 134 16.03 -17.19 4.55
N LYS A 135 17.12 -17.64 3.91
CA LYS A 135 17.64 -19.01 4.05
C LYS A 135 18.11 -19.34 5.47
N LYS A 136 18.65 -18.35 6.18
CA LYS A 136 19.17 -18.50 7.54
C LYS A 136 18.13 -18.17 8.61
N GLY A 137 16.94 -17.71 8.24
CA GLY A 137 15.91 -17.25 9.19
C GLY A 137 16.34 -16.03 10.01
N ILE A 138 17.27 -15.21 9.48
CA ILE A 138 17.72 -13.99 10.16
C ILE A 138 16.59 -12.97 10.06
N LYS A 139 15.96 -12.67 11.20
CA LYS A 139 14.96 -11.62 11.31
C LYS A 139 15.64 -10.25 11.32
N ASP A 140 14.96 -9.26 10.74
CA ASP A 140 15.41 -7.88 10.80
C ASP A 140 15.44 -7.39 12.25
N LYS A 141 16.54 -6.72 12.60
CA LYS A 141 16.68 -6.08 13.91
C LYS A 141 15.73 -4.89 13.97
N LYS A 142 15.15 -4.64 15.14
CA LYS A 142 14.39 -3.42 15.39
C LYS A 142 15.27 -2.21 15.08
N ARG A 143 14.72 -1.21 14.40
CA ARG A 143 15.44 0.04 14.11
C ARG A 143 15.55 0.84 15.41
N ASP A 144 16.57 0.53 16.20
CA ASP A 144 16.89 1.32 17.38
C ASP A 144 17.40 2.70 16.97
N GLY A 145 17.21 3.67 17.85
CA GLY A 145 17.56 5.07 17.61
C GLY A 145 19.04 5.28 17.25
N LYS A 146 19.32 6.51 16.80
CA LYS A 146 20.65 6.95 16.39
C LYS A 146 21.63 7.07 17.55
N LEU A 147 21.14 7.31 18.76
CA LEU A 147 21.95 7.59 19.94
C LEU A 147 22.42 6.29 20.63
N VAL A 148 23.62 6.33 21.18
CA VAL A 148 24.22 5.33 22.08
C VAL A 148 24.75 6.08 23.28
N TYR A 149 24.49 5.53 24.45
CA TYR A 149 25.04 6.06 25.68
C TYR A 149 26.54 5.75 25.72
N ASP A 150 27.34 6.77 26.01
CA ASP A 150 28.78 6.63 26.22
C ASP A 150 29.09 6.72 27.72
N ASP A 151 29.52 5.60 28.31
CA ASP A 151 29.72 5.49 29.76
C ASP A 151 30.87 6.38 30.27
N ALA A 152 31.83 6.73 29.41
CA ALA A 152 32.99 7.55 29.77
C ALA A 152 32.65 9.04 29.89
N SER A 153 31.83 9.56 28.98
CA SER A 153 31.38 10.95 28.98
C SER A 153 30.05 11.16 29.71
N GLY A 154 29.28 10.10 29.95
CA GLY A 154 27.92 10.16 30.50
C GLY A 154 26.89 10.77 29.54
N GLU A 155 27.26 10.98 28.27
CA GLU A 155 26.43 11.65 27.26
C GLU A 155 25.87 10.66 26.23
N TRP A 156 24.75 11.06 25.60
CA TRP A 156 24.17 10.32 24.48
C TRP A 156 24.83 10.75 23.17
N VAL A 157 25.75 9.93 22.67
CA VAL A 157 26.51 10.18 21.44
C VAL A 157 25.88 9.42 20.26
N PRO A 158 25.74 10.03 19.07
CA PRO A 158 25.21 9.32 17.91
C PRO A 158 26.14 8.20 17.42
N LYS A 159 25.58 7.05 17.02
CA LYS A 159 26.31 5.92 16.39
C LYS A 159 27.09 6.35 15.14
N TRP A 160 26.55 7.31 14.39
CA TRP A 160 27.10 7.82 13.13
C TRP A 160 26.67 9.28 12.93
N GLY A 161 27.45 10.07 12.18
CA GLY A 161 27.19 11.49 11.93
C GLY A 161 28.15 12.43 12.66
N TYR A 162 27.67 13.61 13.06
CA TYR A 162 28.47 14.60 13.79
C TYR A 162 28.92 14.04 15.14
N LYS A 163 30.24 14.13 15.42
CA LYS A 163 30.90 13.51 16.60
C LYS A 163 30.44 12.07 16.87
N GLY A 164 30.22 11.29 15.81
CA GLY A 164 29.67 9.95 15.96
C GLY A 164 30.70 8.91 16.40
N LYS A 165 30.23 7.90 17.14
CA LYS A 165 31.02 6.82 17.75
C LYS A 165 31.98 6.07 16.78
N ASN A 166 31.68 6.09 15.49
CA ASN A 166 32.52 5.47 14.44
C ASN A 166 33.90 6.15 14.27
N LYS A 167 34.11 7.35 14.81
CA LYS A 167 35.39 8.09 14.72
C LYS A 167 36.12 8.18 16.06
N ASP A 168 35.64 7.48 17.08
CA ASP A 168 36.33 7.42 18.38
C ASP A 168 37.72 6.78 18.15
N GLY A 169 38.76 7.35 18.74
CA GLY A 169 40.15 6.98 18.46
C GLY A 169 40.88 7.83 17.42
N GLU A 170 40.17 8.52 16.52
CA GLU A 170 40.84 9.40 15.52
C GLU A 170 41.23 10.76 16.09
N ASN A 171 40.47 11.27 17.07
CA ASN A 171 40.71 12.57 17.71
C ASN A 171 41.41 12.43 19.07
N ASP A 172 41.79 11.21 19.45
CA ASP A 172 42.44 10.95 20.73
C ASP A 172 43.85 11.52 20.69
N TRP A 173 44.21 12.22 21.78
CA TRP A 173 45.49 12.91 21.92
C TRP A 173 46.68 11.94 21.93
N LEU A 174 46.47 10.71 22.39
CA LEU A 174 47.45 9.63 22.40
C LEU A 174 46.78 8.34 21.91
N VAL A 175 47.45 7.62 21.02
CA VAL A 175 47.01 6.30 20.55
C VAL A 175 48.15 5.33 20.84
N GLU A 176 47.87 4.30 21.62
CA GLU A 176 48.84 3.25 21.94
C GLU A 176 49.19 2.48 20.67
N VAL A 177 50.49 2.32 20.41
CA VAL A 177 51.02 1.60 19.26
C VAL A 177 51.39 0.20 19.70
N ASP A 178 50.91 -0.81 18.95
CA ASP A 178 51.30 -2.20 19.18
C ASP A 178 52.75 -2.43 18.73
N GLU A 179 53.69 -2.50 19.68
CA GLU A 179 55.12 -2.76 19.42
C GLU A 179 55.35 -4.04 18.59
N SER A 180 54.47 -5.04 18.74
CA SER A 180 54.52 -6.30 17.98
C SER A 180 54.24 -6.12 16.47
N LYS A 181 53.47 -5.11 16.08
CA LYS A 181 53.14 -4.83 14.67
C LYS A 181 54.23 -4.00 14.01
N GLU A 182 54.87 -3.11 14.76
CA GLU A 182 56.01 -2.33 14.29
C GLU A 182 57.23 -3.22 14.05
N ALA A 183 57.52 -4.14 14.98
CA ALA A 183 58.62 -5.10 14.83
C ALA A 183 58.49 -6.03 13.60
N LYS A 184 57.27 -6.25 13.09
CA LYS A 184 57.01 -7.08 11.90
C LYS A 184 57.03 -6.32 10.58
N THR A 185 56.74 -5.02 10.60
CA THR A 185 56.52 -4.22 9.38
C THR A 185 57.71 -3.31 9.06
N GLY A 186 58.52 -2.96 10.07
CA GLY A 186 59.73 -2.15 9.89
C GLY A 186 59.47 -0.66 9.59
N GLU A 187 58.20 -0.24 9.57
CA GLU A 187 57.74 1.14 9.36
C GLU A 187 56.92 1.59 10.58
N ALA A 188 57.01 2.89 10.92
CA ALA A 188 56.21 3.51 11.99
C ALA A 188 54.72 3.46 11.61
N HIS A 189 53.91 2.73 12.36
CA HIS A 189 52.54 2.40 11.99
C HIS A 189 51.55 3.45 12.50
N ASP A 190 50.99 4.30 11.63
CA ASP A 190 49.91 5.22 12.00
C ASP A 190 48.56 4.48 12.07
N ALA A 191 48.22 3.99 13.27
CA ALA A 191 46.96 3.31 13.55
C ALA A 191 45.71 4.13 13.14
N ARG A 192 45.78 5.47 13.13
CA ARG A 192 44.66 6.33 12.72
C ARG A 192 44.48 6.31 11.21
N ALA A 193 45.57 6.33 10.45
CA ALA A 193 45.53 6.25 8.98
C ALA A 193 44.96 4.90 8.52
N ASP A 194 45.34 3.80 9.17
CA ASP A 194 44.84 2.47 8.83
C ASP A 194 43.36 2.29 9.15
N SER A 195 42.89 2.76 10.31
CA SER A 195 41.45 2.79 10.64
C SER A 195 40.64 3.56 9.59
N ARG A 196 41.16 4.72 9.15
CA ARG A 196 40.54 5.51 8.07
C ARG A 196 40.53 4.77 6.74
N ARG A 197 41.64 4.12 6.38
CA ARG A 197 41.77 3.32 5.14
C ARG A 197 40.80 2.16 5.15
N GLU A 198 40.75 1.39 6.24
CA GLU A 198 39.87 0.24 6.38
C GLU A 198 38.40 0.66 6.28
N ARG A 199 38.00 1.76 6.91
CA ARG A 199 36.64 2.30 6.79
C ARG A 199 36.31 2.67 5.35
N LYS A 200 37.21 3.36 4.64
CA LYS A 200 37.04 3.70 3.21
C LYS A 200 36.92 2.46 2.35
N ASP A 201 37.71 1.42 2.61
CA ASP A 201 37.66 0.18 1.86
C ASP A 201 36.37 -0.61 2.12
N ARG A 202 35.86 -0.60 3.36
CA ARG A 202 34.53 -1.14 3.69
C ARG A 202 33.42 -0.39 2.94
N MET A 203 33.48 0.94 2.86
CA MET A 203 32.51 1.75 2.11
C MET A 203 32.55 1.43 0.60
N LYS A 204 33.73 1.45 -0.02
CA LYS A 204 33.92 1.08 -1.44
C LYS A 204 33.42 -0.34 -1.74
N ARG A 205 33.67 -1.29 -0.82
CA ARG A 205 33.18 -2.67 -0.95
C ARG A 205 31.65 -2.73 -0.89
N ASN A 206 31.01 -1.91 -0.05
CA ASN A 206 29.55 -1.85 0.03
C ASN A 206 28.94 -1.27 -1.26
N GLU A 207 29.50 -0.16 -1.76
CA GLU A 207 29.09 0.44 -3.05
C GLU A 207 29.23 -0.54 -4.21
N ARG A 208 30.33 -1.31 -4.25
CA ARG A 208 30.52 -2.36 -5.26
C ARG A 208 29.44 -3.45 -5.16
N LYS A 209 29.07 -3.86 -3.95
CA LYS A 209 27.98 -4.84 -3.73
C LYS A 209 26.63 -4.29 -4.16
N GLN A 210 26.33 -3.03 -3.82
CA GLN A 210 25.11 -2.35 -4.25
C GLN A 210 25.01 -2.31 -5.77
N ARG A 211 26.05 -1.82 -6.46
CA ARG A 211 26.09 -1.77 -7.93
C ARG A 211 25.91 -3.15 -8.57
N ASN A 212 26.48 -4.20 -7.99
CA ASN A 212 26.31 -5.56 -8.48
C ASN A 212 24.88 -6.08 -8.30
N ASN A 213 24.23 -5.76 -7.17
CA ASN A 213 22.84 -6.10 -6.94
C ASN A 213 21.91 -5.33 -7.88
N ASP A 214 22.15 -4.04 -8.10
CA ASP A 214 21.36 -3.21 -9.02
C ASP A 214 21.47 -3.72 -10.47
N ARG A 215 22.67 -4.13 -10.90
CA ARG A 215 22.89 -4.74 -12.22
C ARG A 215 22.13 -6.05 -12.37
N ALA A 216 22.13 -6.90 -11.35
CA ALA A 216 21.36 -8.14 -11.35
C ALA A 216 19.85 -7.86 -11.42
N GLY A 217 19.35 -6.92 -10.61
CA GLY A 217 17.95 -6.51 -10.58
C GLY A 217 17.44 -5.97 -11.92
N ARG A 218 18.25 -5.17 -12.62
CA ARG A 218 17.90 -4.63 -13.94
C ARG A 218 17.77 -5.72 -15.02
N LYS A 219 18.62 -6.75 -14.98
CA LYS A 219 18.59 -7.83 -15.98
C LYS A 219 17.28 -8.62 -15.93
N ASN A 220 16.73 -8.78 -14.73
CA ASN A 220 15.55 -9.61 -14.52
C ASN A 220 14.23 -8.80 -14.57
N GLY A 221 14.29 -7.48 -14.41
CA GLY A 221 13.13 -6.59 -14.56
C GLY A 221 12.90 -6.06 -15.99
N ALA A 222 13.71 -6.50 -16.97
CA ALA A 222 13.58 -6.14 -18.39
C ALA A 222 12.90 -7.26 -19.23
N ALA A 223 12.24 -8.20 -18.56
CA ALA A 223 11.44 -9.26 -19.18
C ALA A 223 9.94 -8.99 -19.00
#